data_AF-A0A382CCQ4-F1
#
_entry.id   AF-A0A382CCQ4-F1
#
_cell.length_a   1.000
_cell.length_b   1.000
_cell.length_c   1.000
_cell.angle_alpha   90.00
_cell.angle_beta   90.00
_cell.angle_gamma   90.00
#
_symmetry.space_group_name_H-M   'P 1'
#
loop_
_entity.id
_entity.type
_entity.pdbx_description
1 polymer ?
#
loop_
_entity_poly.entity_id
_entity_poly.type
_entity_poly.pdbx_seq_one_letter_code
_entity_poly.pdbx_strand_id
1 'polypeptide(L)'
;MGTIIYGGFLSLIVVFSILTILTAYNIEFVQHSVAQGSTEECEKLKVENAGSSDGIKDLSNCELIGVNLRNADLRQADLSETDLSGADLTGADLRGADLKGAILYGADLREADLYKADLTDAILTGANLRDTILESAKLNNVKLQYAKLYKTILADTEFVNVDARKANFCGQNLSDKTFFETNLSGADLAYSNLTYAQLKNTDLSNALLKGANLAGVDLSYQDLSNINFRGADLSASNLEGADLTGADLRGAKLVNANLKNTNLEKSKLSGSELDKADTEGANITGIIYEELKNEVSSNAKKLQKKSNFSGENFSGVNASGKNFSESNLSGADFSNSNLKNSSMSEVDFSYADLTNADLSDSDLLGANLVGADLEGANLSNANLSGADLSGTNLKNANLKNSKLFGTKLFGAMLEGADLSFSQIEGSNFSGSIMQNVILTEVNLSGGFFEGVNLSDVKLNDRNLSKIKFHNAILKNTDFTNSDLSNTDLSNAYLNSATLTNANLQNANLFSTDLGNADLTNVDFSGADLRQVYIKSSKMENVVTNSDTKTDSCFKTDIINKIICKIFRIFTPSSPSYETTNELLENYILRSNSD
;
A
#
# COMPACT_ATOMS: atom_id res chain seq x y z
N MET A 1 44.42 26.41 48.97
CA MET A 1 45.60 25.58 48.64
C MET A 1 45.10 24.40 47.82
N GLY A 2 45.48 24.11 46.59
CA GLY A 2 46.40 24.71 45.63
C GLY A 2 45.98 24.30 44.20
N THR A 3 46.47 25.06 43.23
CA THR A 3 46.34 24.95 41.77
C THR A 3 46.97 23.68 41.16
N ILE A 4 46.46 23.21 40.02
CA ILE A 4 47.15 23.11 38.69
C ILE A 4 46.13 22.67 37.60
N ILE A 5 46.42 23.11 36.36
CA ILE A 5 45.60 23.23 35.14
C ILE A 5 45.93 22.10 34.12
N TYR A 6 45.07 21.99 33.08
CA TYR A 6 45.16 21.31 31.76
C TYR A 6 44.50 19.91 31.71
N GLY A 7 43.63 19.53 30.75
CA GLY A 7 43.07 20.13 29.53
C GLY A 7 42.39 19.03 28.69
N GLY A 8 41.41 19.39 27.86
CA GLY A 8 41.09 18.70 26.58
C GLY A 8 40.38 17.33 26.56
N PHE A 9 39.09 17.34 26.16
CA PHE A 9 38.45 16.55 25.09
C PHE A 9 38.69 15.03 24.90
N LEU A 10 37.55 14.28 24.90
CA LEU A 10 37.18 13.05 24.15
C LEU A 10 38.04 11.76 24.38
N SER A 11 37.52 10.53 24.53
CA SER A 11 36.33 9.86 23.95
C SER A 11 36.11 8.44 24.54
N LEU A 12 34.88 7.95 24.34
CA LEU A 12 34.39 6.56 24.25
C LEU A 12 34.21 5.64 25.49
N ILE A 13 32.93 5.59 25.90
CA ILE A 13 32.10 4.48 26.45
C ILE A 13 32.49 3.13 25.82
N VAL A 14 32.98 2.13 26.56
CA VAL A 14 32.33 1.19 27.52
C VAL A 14 31.32 0.23 26.90
N VAL A 15 31.77 -1.02 26.89
CA VAL A 15 31.19 -2.29 26.46
C VAL A 15 30.29 -2.87 27.59
N PHE A 16 29.11 -3.36 27.18
CA PHE A 16 28.23 -4.37 27.82
C PHE A 16 27.62 -4.13 29.22
N SER A 17 26.28 -4.11 29.24
CA SER A 17 25.40 -5.11 29.88
C SER A 17 23.95 -4.63 29.67
N ILE A 18 23.01 -5.44 29.19
CA ILE A 18 22.22 -6.40 29.97
C ILE A 18 21.48 -7.34 29.00
N LEU A 19 21.48 -8.62 29.37
CA LEU A 19 20.76 -9.72 28.75
C LEU A 19 19.40 -9.93 29.47
N THR A 20 18.43 -10.43 28.70
CA THR A 20 17.21 -11.21 29.06
C THR A 20 15.87 -10.46 28.98
N ILE A 21 15.08 -10.74 27.93
CA ILE A 21 13.91 -11.66 27.88
C ILE A 21 13.20 -11.37 26.54
N LEU A 22 13.34 -12.25 25.55
CA LEU A 22 12.47 -12.29 24.37
C LEU A 22 12.13 -13.77 24.13
N THR A 23 10.86 -14.08 24.38
CA THR A 23 10.23 -15.35 24.03
C THR A 23 10.32 -15.57 22.52
N ALA A 24 10.68 -16.80 22.16
CA ALA A 24 10.97 -17.26 20.82
C ALA A 24 9.83 -16.98 19.83
N TYR A 25 10.04 -16.03 18.92
CA TYR A 25 9.45 -16.07 17.58
C TYR A 25 10.44 -16.85 16.71
N ASN A 26 10.15 -18.13 16.45
CA ASN A 26 10.78 -18.86 15.35
C ASN A 26 10.23 -18.28 14.04
N ILE A 27 10.78 -17.14 13.62
CA ILE A 27 10.80 -16.75 12.23
C ILE A 27 12.07 -17.40 11.70
N GLU A 28 11.93 -18.54 11.03
CA GLU A 28 13.00 -19.04 10.17
C GLU A 28 13.22 -17.99 9.08
N PHE A 29 14.19 -17.09 9.32
CA PHE A 29 14.81 -16.33 8.26
C PHE A 29 15.50 -17.36 7.36
N VAL A 30 14.86 -17.66 6.23
CA VAL A 30 15.50 -18.42 5.16
C VAL A 30 16.60 -17.54 4.57
N GLN A 31 17.82 -17.69 5.10
CA GLN A 31 19.04 -17.26 4.42
C GLN A 31 19.32 -18.22 3.26
N HIS A 32 18.97 -17.86 2.03
CA HIS A 32 19.48 -18.57 0.85
C HIS A 32 20.74 -17.86 0.32
N SER A 33 21.89 -18.43 0.63
CA SER A 33 23.11 -18.24 -0.15
C SER A 33 22.98 -18.99 -1.48
N VAL A 34 23.20 -18.28 -2.58
CA VAL A 34 23.42 -18.74 -3.96
C VAL A 34 24.11 -20.12 -3.99
N ALA A 35 23.35 -21.20 -4.24
CA ALA A 35 23.91 -22.55 -4.30
C ALA A 35 24.10 -23.01 -5.76
N GLN A 36 24.93 -22.29 -6.51
CA GLN A 36 25.63 -22.71 -7.74
C GLN A 36 24.87 -23.23 -9.00
N GLY A 37 23.59 -23.58 -8.96
CA GLY A 37 22.80 -23.97 -10.14
C GLY A 37 21.42 -24.49 -9.78
N SER A 38 20.34 -23.94 -10.33
CA SER A 38 18.98 -24.43 -10.09
C SER A 38 18.45 -25.38 -11.18
N THR A 39 19.03 -26.57 -11.39
CA THR A 39 20.39 -26.87 -11.90
C THR A 39 20.35 -26.80 -13.46
N GLU A 40 21.27 -26.05 -14.09
CA GLU A 40 21.30 -25.63 -15.54
C GLU A 40 19.91 -25.18 -16.13
N GLU A 41 19.13 -24.37 -15.40
CA GLU A 41 17.81 -23.74 -15.72
C GLU A 41 16.66 -24.73 -15.99
N CYS A 42 16.38 -25.57 -14.97
CA CYS A 42 15.76 -26.89 -15.05
C CYS A 42 16.11 -27.62 -16.38
N GLU A 43 17.44 -27.78 -16.50
CA GLU A 43 18.25 -28.27 -17.63
C GLU A 43 17.71 -27.81 -19.00
N LYS A 44 17.57 -26.48 -19.08
CA LYS A 44 17.13 -25.61 -20.20
C LYS A 44 15.64 -25.66 -20.55
N LEU A 45 14.74 -25.55 -19.56
CA LEU A 45 13.26 -25.80 -19.69
C LEU A 45 13.00 -27.06 -20.54
N LYS A 46 13.88 -28.03 -20.25
CA LYS A 46 14.16 -29.35 -20.84
C LYS A 46 14.60 -29.43 -22.33
N VAL A 47 15.20 -28.38 -22.91
CA VAL A 47 15.94 -28.24 -24.22
C VAL A 47 15.14 -27.89 -25.49
N GLU A 48 13.88 -28.25 -25.60
CA GLU A 48 13.21 -28.31 -26.89
C GLU A 48 11.71 -28.34 -26.65
N ASN A 49 10.92 -27.50 -27.33
CA ASN A 49 9.59 -27.94 -27.73
C ASN A 49 9.79 -28.90 -28.94
N ALA A 50 10.42 -30.09 -28.80
CA ALA A 50 11.06 -30.88 -29.88
C ALA A 50 10.12 -31.27 -31.03
N GLY A 51 9.85 -30.32 -31.95
CA GLY A 51 8.87 -30.45 -33.02
C GLY A 51 7.44 -30.17 -32.54
N SER A 52 6.87 -29.06 -32.99
CA SER A 52 5.47 -28.71 -32.75
C SER A 52 4.50 -29.83 -33.15
N SER A 53 3.73 -30.34 -32.19
CA SER A 53 2.27 -30.47 -32.21
C SER A 53 1.81 -31.22 -30.95
N ASP A 54 1.21 -30.54 -29.97
CA ASP A 54 0.44 -31.10 -28.83
C ASP A 54 1.14 -31.68 -27.57
N GLY A 55 2.35 -31.23 -27.16
CA GLY A 55 3.03 -31.72 -25.93
C GLY A 55 2.94 -30.80 -24.69
N ILE A 56 2.47 -31.32 -23.55
CA ILE A 56 2.51 -30.72 -22.19
C ILE A 56 3.97 -30.43 -21.76
N LYS A 57 4.24 -29.25 -21.19
CA LYS A 57 5.57 -28.85 -20.70
C LYS A 57 5.81 -29.33 -19.27
N ASP A 58 6.56 -30.42 -19.08
CA ASP A 58 6.86 -30.95 -17.74
C ASP A 58 8.01 -30.21 -17.06
N LEU A 59 7.67 -29.42 -16.05
CA LEU A 59 8.55 -28.68 -15.15
C LEU A 59 8.33 -29.07 -13.68
N SER A 60 7.67 -30.21 -13.42
CA SER A 60 7.36 -30.66 -12.06
C SER A 60 8.63 -30.86 -11.23
N ASN A 61 8.54 -30.56 -9.93
CA ASN A 61 9.62 -30.69 -8.94
C ASN A 61 10.89 -29.87 -9.26
N CYS A 62 10.82 -28.92 -10.20
CA CYS A 62 11.97 -28.07 -10.52
C CYS A 62 12.22 -27.04 -9.39
N GLU A 63 13.49 -26.72 -9.16
CA GLU A 63 13.88 -25.56 -8.35
C GLU A 63 14.11 -24.38 -9.30
N LEU A 64 13.15 -23.45 -9.36
CA LEU A 64 13.12 -22.27 -10.24
C LEU A 64 13.10 -20.96 -9.42
N ILE A 65 13.86 -20.93 -8.34
CA ILE A 65 13.88 -19.80 -7.39
C ILE A 65 14.48 -18.55 -8.05
N GLY A 66 13.73 -17.45 -8.06
CA GLY A 66 14.18 -16.16 -8.60
C GLY A 66 14.33 -16.10 -10.12
N VAL A 67 13.85 -17.11 -10.86
CA VAL A 67 13.93 -17.17 -12.33
C VAL A 67 13.11 -16.07 -12.98
N ASN A 68 13.54 -15.63 -14.17
CA ASN A 68 12.78 -14.70 -15.01
C ASN A 68 12.02 -15.47 -16.11
N LEU A 69 10.71 -15.63 -15.92
CA LEU A 69 9.76 -16.32 -16.82
C LEU A 69 8.75 -15.35 -17.43
N ARG A 70 9.14 -14.10 -17.63
CA ARG A 70 8.19 -13.09 -18.09
C ARG A 70 7.74 -13.30 -19.51
N ASN A 71 6.43 -13.22 -19.72
CA ASN A 71 5.79 -13.54 -20.99
C ASN A 71 6.15 -14.94 -21.50
N ALA A 72 6.56 -15.86 -20.61
CA ALA A 72 6.79 -17.24 -20.98
C ALA A 72 5.45 -17.89 -21.36
N ASP A 73 5.46 -18.66 -22.44
CA ASP A 73 4.36 -19.58 -22.73
C ASP A 73 4.54 -20.83 -21.86
N LEU A 74 3.66 -21.01 -20.89
CA LEU A 74 3.61 -22.12 -19.93
C LEU A 74 2.20 -22.76 -19.94
N ARG A 75 1.48 -22.63 -21.05
CA ARG A 75 0.14 -23.22 -21.19
C ARG A 75 0.21 -24.72 -20.98
N GLN A 76 -0.70 -25.23 -20.16
CA GLN A 76 -0.80 -26.64 -19.80
C GLN A 76 0.51 -27.23 -19.27
N ALA A 77 1.44 -26.41 -18.76
CA ALA A 77 2.66 -26.91 -18.17
C ALA A 77 2.35 -27.66 -16.87
N ASP A 78 3.08 -28.73 -16.59
CA ASP A 78 3.11 -29.35 -15.28
C ASP A 78 4.20 -28.65 -14.45
N LEU A 79 3.79 -27.86 -13.48
CA LEU A 79 4.59 -27.12 -12.51
C LEU A 79 4.32 -27.63 -11.09
N SER A 80 3.79 -28.85 -10.94
CA SER A 80 3.50 -29.42 -9.64
C SER A 80 4.77 -29.53 -8.77
N GLU A 81 4.65 -29.19 -7.49
CA GLU A 81 5.72 -29.20 -6.48
C GLU A 81 6.96 -28.38 -6.88
N THR A 82 6.82 -27.45 -7.82
CA THR A 82 7.91 -26.58 -8.28
C THR A 82 8.16 -25.45 -7.29
N ASP A 83 9.42 -25.16 -6.99
CA ASP A 83 9.79 -23.98 -6.21
C ASP A 83 10.04 -22.78 -7.12
N LEU A 84 9.07 -21.87 -7.17
CA LEU A 84 9.08 -20.60 -7.90
C LEU A 84 9.25 -19.41 -6.94
N SER A 85 9.81 -19.61 -5.75
CA SER A 85 9.97 -18.54 -4.76
C SER A 85 10.74 -17.36 -5.36
N GLY A 86 10.14 -16.16 -5.28
CA GLY A 86 10.71 -14.92 -5.83
C GLY A 86 10.83 -14.86 -7.36
N ALA A 87 10.27 -15.81 -8.11
CA ALA A 87 10.30 -15.80 -9.57
C ALA A 87 9.52 -14.61 -10.17
N ASP A 88 9.96 -14.11 -11.32
CA ASP A 88 9.24 -13.10 -12.12
C ASP A 88 8.46 -13.78 -13.25
N LEU A 89 7.18 -14.03 -13.01
CA LEU A 89 6.20 -14.64 -13.92
C LEU A 89 5.32 -13.57 -14.61
N THR A 90 5.74 -12.31 -14.57
CA THR A 90 4.92 -11.22 -15.06
C THR A 90 4.56 -11.40 -16.54
N GLY A 91 3.27 -11.40 -16.86
CA GLY A 91 2.73 -11.60 -18.21
C GLY A 91 2.85 -13.04 -18.74
N ALA A 92 3.26 -14.01 -17.91
CA ALA A 92 3.35 -15.40 -18.33
C ALA A 92 1.97 -15.99 -18.66
N ASP A 93 1.92 -16.84 -19.69
CA ASP A 93 0.72 -17.55 -20.11
C ASP A 93 0.70 -18.94 -19.48
N LEU A 94 -0.05 -19.09 -18.38
CA LEU A 94 -0.15 -20.30 -17.54
C LEU A 94 -1.51 -21.00 -17.70
N ARG A 95 -2.21 -20.76 -18.82
CA ARG A 95 -3.56 -21.29 -19.02
C ARG A 95 -3.57 -22.81 -18.91
N GLY A 96 -4.37 -23.34 -17.99
CA GLY A 96 -4.50 -24.77 -17.72
C GLY A 96 -3.26 -25.44 -17.13
N ALA A 97 -2.27 -24.69 -16.61
CA ALA A 97 -1.10 -25.27 -15.98
C ALA A 97 -1.44 -25.98 -14.65
N ASP A 98 -0.72 -27.04 -14.31
CA ASP A 98 -0.81 -27.72 -13.01
C ASP A 98 0.25 -27.13 -12.07
N LEU A 99 -0.16 -26.37 -11.05
CA LEU A 99 0.70 -25.78 -10.02
C LEU A 99 0.45 -26.41 -8.65
N LYS A 100 -0.02 -27.66 -8.58
CA LYS A 100 -0.31 -28.31 -7.30
C LYS A 100 0.90 -28.33 -6.38
N GLY A 101 0.74 -27.87 -5.15
CA GLY A 101 1.82 -27.84 -4.16
C GLY A 101 3.00 -26.94 -4.52
N ALA A 102 2.91 -26.13 -5.58
CA ALA A 102 3.99 -25.24 -5.98
C ALA A 102 4.25 -24.17 -4.92
N ILE A 103 5.50 -23.77 -4.77
CA ILE A 103 5.94 -22.77 -3.78
C ILE A 103 6.25 -21.47 -4.52
N LEU A 104 5.45 -20.43 -4.27
CA LEU A 104 5.53 -19.12 -4.93
C LEU A 104 5.71 -17.99 -3.91
N TYR A 105 6.49 -18.22 -2.84
CA TYR A 105 6.74 -17.18 -1.82
C TYR A 105 7.25 -15.90 -2.47
N GLY A 106 6.52 -14.80 -2.31
CA GLY A 106 6.90 -13.49 -2.85
C GLY A 106 7.06 -13.42 -4.36
N ALA A 107 6.57 -14.40 -5.13
CA ALA A 107 6.67 -14.40 -6.58
C ALA A 107 5.84 -13.28 -7.21
N ASP A 108 6.26 -12.82 -8.39
CA ASP A 108 5.58 -11.76 -9.13
C ASP A 108 4.77 -12.33 -10.31
N LEU A 109 3.45 -12.39 -10.16
CA LEU A 109 2.52 -12.96 -11.16
C LEU A 109 1.69 -11.89 -11.87
N ARG A 110 2.13 -10.62 -11.84
CA ARG A 110 1.34 -9.56 -12.46
C ARG A 110 1.04 -9.84 -13.92
N GLU A 111 -0.20 -9.58 -14.34
CA GLU A 111 -0.65 -9.82 -15.72
C GLU A 111 -0.51 -11.28 -16.20
N ALA A 112 -0.14 -12.23 -15.34
CA ALA A 112 -0.07 -13.62 -15.72
C ALA A 112 -1.48 -14.17 -15.99
N ASP A 113 -1.59 -15.09 -16.95
CA ASP A 113 -2.84 -15.72 -17.33
C ASP A 113 -2.92 -17.14 -16.77
N LEU A 114 -3.55 -17.30 -15.61
CA LEU A 114 -3.78 -18.58 -14.93
C LEU A 114 -5.19 -19.13 -15.19
N TYR A 115 -5.84 -18.76 -16.31
CA TYR A 115 -7.15 -19.30 -16.63
C TYR A 115 -7.16 -20.83 -16.59
N LYS A 116 -8.05 -21.42 -15.77
CA LYS A 116 -8.16 -22.87 -15.51
C LYS A 116 -6.91 -23.56 -14.92
N ALA A 117 -5.95 -22.82 -14.38
CA ALA A 117 -4.79 -23.41 -13.71
C ALA A 117 -5.19 -24.11 -12.39
N ASP A 118 -4.46 -25.15 -12.00
CA ASP A 118 -4.69 -25.88 -10.74
C ASP A 118 -3.65 -25.48 -9.70
N LEU A 119 -4.00 -24.61 -8.75
CA LEU A 119 -3.11 -24.19 -7.66
C LEU A 119 -3.36 -24.93 -6.36
N THR A 120 -4.02 -26.10 -6.38
CA THR A 120 -4.37 -26.82 -5.15
C THR A 120 -3.13 -27.05 -4.27
N ASP A 121 -3.22 -26.74 -2.97
CA ASP A 121 -2.13 -26.81 -1.98
C ASP A 121 -0.91 -25.88 -2.24
N ALA A 122 -0.99 -24.98 -3.21
CA ALA A 122 0.11 -24.06 -3.52
C ALA A 122 0.31 -22.99 -2.42
N ILE A 123 1.55 -22.50 -2.31
CA ILE A 123 1.95 -21.49 -1.33
C ILE A 123 2.28 -20.18 -2.02
N LEU A 124 1.37 -19.21 -1.95
CA LEU A 124 1.49 -17.88 -2.56
C LEU A 124 1.65 -16.77 -1.51
N THR A 125 2.16 -17.09 -0.32
CA THR A 125 2.37 -16.11 0.75
C THR A 125 3.25 -14.95 0.27
N GLY A 126 2.73 -13.74 0.38
CA GLY A 126 3.39 -12.50 -0.07
C GLY A 126 3.48 -12.32 -1.58
N ALA A 127 2.91 -13.22 -2.38
CA ALA A 127 2.94 -13.12 -3.84
C ALA A 127 2.14 -11.92 -4.36
N ASN A 128 2.54 -11.43 -5.52
CA ASN A 128 1.90 -10.31 -6.20
C ASN A 128 1.02 -10.81 -7.35
N LEU A 129 -0.28 -10.97 -7.09
CA LEU A 129 -1.29 -11.45 -8.05
C LEU A 129 -2.08 -10.28 -8.68
N ARG A 130 -1.57 -9.06 -8.57
CA ARG A 130 -2.21 -7.88 -9.10
C ARG A 130 -2.39 -8.01 -10.61
N ASP A 131 -3.58 -7.76 -11.12
CA ASP A 131 -3.90 -7.83 -12.56
C ASP A 131 -3.74 -9.23 -13.18
N THR A 132 -3.58 -10.27 -12.37
CA THR A 132 -3.54 -11.67 -12.81
C THR A 132 -4.92 -12.15 -13.24
N ILE A 133 -4.99 -13.00 -14.26
CA ILE A 133 -6.21 -13.71 -14.64
C ILE A 133 -6.24 -15.03 -13.89
N LEU A 134 -7.13 -15.19 -12.92
CA LEU A 134 -7.38 -16.44 -12.20
C LEU A 134 -8.70 -17.09 -12.60
N GLU A 135 -9.33 -16.65 -13.70
CA GLU A 135 -10.65 -17.16 -14.10
C GLU A 135 -10.67 -18.70 -14.14
N SER A 136 -11.60 -19.32 -13.41
CA SER A 136 -11.73 -20.78 -13.25
C SER A 136 -10.51 -21.52 -12.66
N ALA A 137 -9.56 -20.81 -12.03
CA ALA A 137 -8.42 -21.45 -11.36
C ALA A 137 -8.87 -22.16 -10.07
N LYS A 138 -8.23 -23.29 -9.74
CA LYS A 138 -8.51 -24.03 -8.50
C LYS A 138 -7.63 -23.54 -7.37
N LEU A 139 -8.23 -23.07 -6.28
CA LEU A 139 -7.53 -22.49 -5.13
C LEU A 139 -7.69 -23.31 -3.83
N ASN A 140 -8.00 -24.61 -3.92
CA ASN A 140 -8.21 -25.43 -2.72
C ASN A 140 -6.96 -25.46 -1.84
N ASN A 141 -7.11 -25.18 -0.54
CA ASN A 141 -6.05 -25.18 0.46
C ASN A 141 -4.87 -24.21 0.19
N VAL A 142 -5.06 -23.21 -0.68
CA VAL A 142 -4.00 -22.27 -1.05
C VAL A 142 -3.65 -21.36 0.13
N LYS A 143 -2.35 -21.07 0.29
CA LYS A 143 -1.86 -20.08 1.25
C LYS A 143 -1.64 -18.74 0.55
N LEU A 144 -2.49 -17.74 0.85
CA LEU A 144 -2.46 -16.38 0.32
C LEU A 144 -2.08 -15.32 1.37
N GLN A 145 -1.44 -15.69 2.49
CA GLN A 145 -1.18 -14.69 3.54
C GLN A 145 -0.34 -13.54 2.98
N TYR A 146 -0.74 -12.30 3.28
CA TYR A 146 -0.08 -11.08 2.77
C TYR A 146 -0.02 -10.93 1.24
N ALA A 147 -0.73 -11.77 0.48
CA ALA A 147 -0.76 -11.69 -0.97
C ALA A 147 -1.56 -10.47 -1.44
N LYS A 148 -1.21 -9.95 -2.62
CA LYS A 148 -1.89 -8.81 -3.25
C LYS A 148 -2.82 -9.31 -4.35
N LEU A 149 -4.13 -9.23 -4.13
CA LEU A 149 -5.17 -9.68 -5.07
C LEU A 149 -6.02 -8.53 -5.62
N TYR A 150 -5.61 -7.28 -5.41
CA TYR A 150 -6.32 -6.16 -6.02
C TYR A 150 -6.11 -6.16 -7.55
N LYS A 151 -7.19 -5.84 -8.27
CA LYS A 151 -7.43 -5.94 -9.72
C LYS A 151 -7.28 -7.32 -10.37
N THR A 152 -7.28 -8.41 -9.59
CA THR A 152 -7.24 -9.78 -10.12
C THR A 152 -8.58 -10.17 -10.76
N ILE A 153 -8.56 -10.93 -11.85
CA ILE A 153 -9.78 -11.47 -12.47
C ILE A 153 -10.09 -12.82 -11.82
N LEU A 154 -11.08 -12.83 -10.93
CA LEU A 154 -11.49 -13.98 -10.12
C LEU A 154 -12.80 -14.61 -10.61
N ALA A 155 -13.14 -14.48 -11.90
CA ALA A 155 -14.38 -15.06 -12.41
C ALA A 155 -14.39 -16.60 -12.26
N ASP A 156 -15.51 -17.17 -11.83
CA ASP A 156 -15.64 -18.62 -11.61
C ASP A 156 -14.56 -19.26 -10.71
N THR A 157 -14.00 -18.50 -9.75
CA THR A 157 -13.08 -19.04 -8.73
C THR A 157 -13.76 -19.21 -7.39
N GLU A 158 -13.42 -20.28 -6.67
CA GLU A 158 -13.87 -20.53 -5.31
C GLU A 158 -12.69 -20.52 -4.34
N PHE A 159 -12.91 -20.01 -3.13
CA PHE A 159 -11.96 -20.01 -2.03
C PHE A 159 -12.39 -21.09 -1.03
N VAL A 160 -11.76 -22.26 -1.12
CA VAL A 160 -12.06 -23.41 -0.25
C VAL A 160 -10.82 -23.72 0.57
N ASN A 161 -10.94 -23.62 1.91
CA ASN A 161 -9.84 -23.80 2.87
C ASN A 161 -8.64 -22.88 2.60
N VAL A 162 -8.89 -21.70 2.02
CA VAL A 162 -7.82 -20.76 1.70
C VAL A 162 -7.40 -20.02 2.97
N ASP A 163 -6.10 -19.87 3.19
CA ASP A 163 -5.59 -18.99 4.23
C ASP A 163 -5.17 -17.66 3.61
N ALA A 164 -6.07 -16.69 3.61
CA ALA A 164 -5.88 -15.35 3.04
C ALA A 164 -5.72 -14.27 4.12
N ARG A 165 -5.16 -14.64 5.28
CA ARG A 165 -4.90 -13.71 6.38
C ARG A 165 -4.07 -12.51 5.92
N LYS A 166 -4.57 -11.31 6.22
CA LYS A 166 -3.92 -10.04 5.85
C LYS A 166 -3.63 -9.88 4.34
N ALA A 167 -4.31 -10.64 3.49
CA ALA A 167 -4.27 -10.44 2.06
C ALA A 167 -5.00 -9.14 1.69
N ASN A 168 -4.62 -8.54 0.56
CA ASN A 168 -5.22 -7.31 0.06
C ASN A 168 -6.20 -7.61 -1.08
N PHE A 169 -7.49 -7.41 -0.80
CA PHE A 169 -8.62 -7.48 -1.71
C PHE A 169 -9.31 -6.11 -1.89
N CYS A 170 -8.65 -5.01 -1.54
CA CYS A 170 -9.24 -3.68 -1.60
C CYS A 170 -9.80 -3.40 -3.01
N GLY A 171 -11.06 -2.97 -3.07
CA GLY A 171 -11.78 -2.68 -4.32
C GLY A 171 -12.07 -3.89 -5.21
N GLN A 172 -11.91 -5.13 -4.73
CA GLN A 172 -12.18 -6.32 -5.54
C GLN A 172 -13.65 -6.58 -5.81
N ASN A 173 -13.93 -7.13 -6.99
CA ASN A 173 -15.23 -7.71 -7.27
C ASN A 173 -15.24 -9.18 -6.82
N LEU A 174 -15.79 -9.40 -5.64
CA LEU A 174 -15.97 -10.69 -4.98
C LEU A 174 -17.45 -11.10 -4.95
N SER A 175 -18.29 -10.48 -5.79
CA SER A 175 -19.71 -10.80 -5.83
C SER A 175 -19.92 -12.27 -6.17
N ASP A 176 -20.91 -12.87 -5.51
CA ASP A 176 -21.32 -14.26 -5.70
C ASP A 176 -20.20 -15.30 -5.46
N LYS A 177 -19.07 -14.91 -4.84
CA LYS A 177 -17.96 -15.83 -4.57
C LYS A 177 -18.21 -16.68 -3.33
N THR A 178 -17.74 -17.92 -3.40
CA THR A 178 -17.78 -18.86 -2.28
C THR A 178 -16.49 -18.77 -1.48
N PHE A 179 -16.62 -18.47 -0.19
CA PHE A 179 -15.56 -18.53 0.81
C PHE A 179 -15.92 -19.61 1.84
N PHE A 180 -15.51 -20.84 1.57
CA PHE A 180 -15.75 -21.97 2.46
C PHE A 180 -14.52 -22.22 3.33
N GLU A 181 -14.69 -22.20 4.65
CA GLU A 181 -13.61 -22.40 5.64
C GLU A 181 -12.36 -21.55 5.36
N THR A 182 -12.57 -20.38 4.78
CA THR A 182 -11.48 -19.46 4.38
C THR A 182 -11.15 -18.53 5.53
N ASN A 183 -9.86 -18.30 5.76
CA ASN A 183 -9.39 -17.36 6.78
C ASN A 183 -9.10 -15.99 6.13
N LEU A 184 -9.95 -15.00 6.40
CA LEU A 184 -9.79 -13.61 5.98
C LEU A 184 -9.43 -12.69 7.17
N SER A 185 -8.96 -13.24 8.29
CA SER A 185 -8.65 -12.41 9.45
C SER A 185 -7.56 -11.39 9.12
N GLY A 186 -7.84 -10.12 9.45
CA GLY A 186 -7.00 -8.98 9.11
C GLY A 186 -6.88 -8.65 7.62
N ALA A 187 -7.63 -9.31 6.73
CA ALA A 187 -7.60 -9.00 5.30
C ALA A 187 -8.18 -7.60 5.03
N ASP A 188 -7.64 -6.95 4.00
CA ASP A 188 -8.16 -5.67 3.52
C ASP A 188 -9.20 -5.91 2.44
N LEU A 189 -10.47 -5.75 2.80
CA LEU A 189 -11.65 -5.88 1.91
C LEU A 189 -12.31 -4.52 1.70
N ALA A 190 -11.64 -3.40 1.99
CA ALA A 190 -12.23 -2.07 1.89
C ALA A 190 -12.69 -1.80 0.45
N TYR A 191 -13.87 -1.19 0.31
CA TYR A 191 -14.48 -0.86 -0.99
C TYR A 191 -14.68 -2.04 -1.94
N SER A 192 -14.53 -3.29 -1.48
CA SER A 192 -14.79 -4.47 -2.29
C SER A 192 -16.30 -4.66 -2.49
N ASN A 193 -16.66 -5.25 -3.62
CA ASN A 193 -18.01 -5.70 -3.90
C ASN A 193 -18.14 -7.17 -3.47
N LEU A 194 -18.84 -7.42 -2.37
CA LEU A 194 -19.12 -8.74 -1.78
C LEU A 194 -20.61 -9.12 -1.90
N THR A 195 -21.38 -8.43 -2.73
CA THR A 195 -22.82 -8.69 -2.88
C THR A 195 -23.08 -10.19 -3.14
N TYR A 196 -23.93 -10.78 -2.30
CA TYR A 196 -24.28 -12.22 -2.31
C TYR A 196 -23.11 -13.21 -2.15
N ALA A 197 -21.92 -12.78 -1.72
CA ALA A 197 -20.83 -13.68 -1.40
C ALA A 197 -21.21 -14.64 -0.26
N GLN A 198 -20.79 -15.90 -0.36
CA GLN A 198 -21.01 -16.91 0.67
C GLN A 198 -19.87 -16.87 1.68
N LEU A 199 -20.07 -16.10 2.76
CA LEU A 199 -19.07 -15.88 3.81
C LEU A 199 -19.34 -16.70 5.09
N LYS A 200 -20.30 -17.63 5.06
CA LYS A 200 -20.64 -18.46 6.21
C LYS A 200 -19.45 -19.36 6.58
N ASN A 201 -19.04 -19.34 7.85
CA ASN A 201 -17.83 -20.01 8.36
C ASN A 201 -16.50 -19.42 7.87
N THR A 202 -16.51 -18.22 7.29
CA THR A 202 -15.27 -17.46 7.02
C THR A 202 -14.84 -16.72 8.29
N ASP A 203 -13.56 -16.76 8.61
CA ASP A 203 -13.00 -15.95 9.69
C ASP A 203 -12.75 -14.52 9.19
N LEU A 204 -13.61 -13.58 9.58
CA LEU A 204 -13.52 -12.15 9.27
C LEU A 204 -12.92 -11.31 10.40
N SER A 205 -12.35 -11.94 11.43
CA SER A 205 -11.85 -11.24 12.61
C SER A 205 -10.83 -10.16 12.22
N ASN A 206 -11.07 -8.91 12.62
CA ASN A 206 -10.24 -7.74 12.29
C ASN A 206 -10.09 -7.43 10.79
N ALA A 207 -10.93 -7.99 9.92
CA ALA A 207 -10.94 -7.61 8.51
C ALA A 207 -11.39 -6.15 8.33
N LEU A 208 -10.87 -5.47 7.30
CA LEU A 208 -11.24 -4.09 6.97
C LEU A 208 -12.35 -4.09 5.94
N LEU A 209 -13.56 -3.64 6.29
CA LEU A 209 -14.75 -3.64 5.42
C LEU A 209 -15.32 -2.23 5.20
N LYS A 210 -14.50 -1.18 5.40
CA LYS A 210 -14.90 0.22 5.16
C LYS A 210 -15.40 0.37 3.72
N GLY A 211 -16.61 0.89 3.55
CA GLY A 211 -17.22 1.14 2.25
C GLY A 211 -17.46 -0.09 1.37
N ALA A 212 -17.28 -1.31 1.90
CA ALA A 212 -17.55 -2.53 1.13
C ALA A 212 -19.05 -2.69 0.89
N ASN A 213 -19.40 -3.33 -0.22
CA ASN A 213 -20.79 -3.68 -0.54
C ASN A 213 -21.06 -5.13 -0.17
N LEU A 214 -21.69 -5.36 0.98
CA LEU A 214 -22.10 -6.66 1.51
C LEU A 214 -23.61 -6.89 1.40
N ALA A 215 -24.29 -6.23 0.45
CA ALA A 215 -25.72 -6.38 0.28
C ALA A 215 -26.10 -7.86 0.09
N GLY A 216 -27.08 -8.33 0.87
CA GLY A 216 -27.61 -9.70 0.81
C GLY A 216 -26.68 -10.82 1.32
N VAL A 217 -25.54 -10.52 1.94
CA VAL A 217 -24.62 -11.52 2.50
C VAL A 217 -25.18 -12.16 3.78
N ASP A 218 -24.92 -13.46 4.01
CA ASP A 218 -25.18 -14.14 5.28
C ASP A 218 -23.97 -14.07 6.22
N LEU A 219 -24.10 -13.26 7.27
CA LEU A 219 -23.13 -13.03 8.34
C LEU A 219 -23.66 -13.51 9.70
N SER A 220 -24.71 -14.34 9.72
CA SER A 220 -25.35 -14.79 10.97
C SER A 220 -24.38 -15.53 11.89
N TYR A 221 -24.51 -15.26 13.19
CA TYR A 221 -23.72 -15.87 14.29
C TYR A 221 -22.20 -15.74 14.18
N GLN A 222 -21.69 -14.80 13.37
CA GLN A 222 -20.25 -14.54 13.28
C GLN A 222 -19.76 -13.61 14.40
N ASP A 223 -18.49 -13.76 14.78
CA ASP A 223 -17.79 -12.76 15.58
C ASP A 223 -17.33 -11.64 14.64
N LEU A 224 -18.03 -10.52 14.75
CA LEU A 224 -17.77 -9.28 14.01
C LEU A 224 -17.43 -8.15 15.00
N SER A 225 -16.91 -8.51 16.18
CA SER A 225 -16.59 -7.54 17.22
C SER A 225 -15.50 -6.57 16.75
N ASN A 226 -15.70 -5.28 17.03
CA ASN A 226 -14.83 -4.17 16.62
C ASN A 226 -14.60 -4.04 15.11
N ILE A 227 -15.40 -4.72 14.27
CA ILE A 227 -15.25 -4.64 12.82
C ILE A 227 -15.57 -3.22 12.31
N ASN A 228 -14.87 -2.82 11.24
CA ASN A 228 -15.11 -1.52 10.61
C ASN A 228 -16.02 -1.66 9.40
N PHE A 229 -17.30 -1.35 9.58
CA PHE A 229 -18.34 -1.27 8.55
C PHE A 229 -18.67 0.18 8.15
N ARG A 230 -17.79 1.15 8.44
CA ARG A 230 -18.08 2.56 8.15
C ARG A 230 -18.39 2.77 6.67
N GLY A 231 -19.57 3.31 6.39
CA GLY A 231 -20.07 3.54 5.03
C GLY A 231 -20.34 2.28 4.20
N ALA A 232 -20.27 1.08 4.80
CA ALA A 232 -20.54 -0.17 4.10
C ALA A 232 -22.03 -0.29 3.73
N ASP A 233 -22.31 -0.99 2.64
CA ASP A 233 -23.68 -1.36 2.27
C ASP A 233 -23.98 -2.77 2.78
N LEU A 234 -24.80 -2.86 3.83
CA LEU A 234 -25.31 -4.10 4.43
C LEU A 234 -26.80 -4.28 4.14
N SER A 235 -27.32 -3.63 3.09
CA SER A 235 -28.74 -3.70 2.76
C SER A 235 -29.17 -5.15 2.53
N ALA A 236 -30.28 -5.55 3.16
CA ALA A 236 -30.83 -6.92 3.11
C ALA A 236 -29.86 -8.04 3.54
N SER A 237 -28.74 -7.75 4.23
CA SER A 237 -27.86 -8.78 4.77
C SER A 237 -28.50 -9.51 5.97
N ASN A 238 -28.08 -10.75 6.23
CA ASN A 238 -28.46 -11.50 7.42
C ASN A 238 -27.38 -11.39 8.51
N LEU A 239 -27.68 -10.68 9.59
CA LEU A 239 -26.79 -10.49 10.76
C LEU A 239 -27.35 -11.18 12.01
N GLU A 240 -28.34 -12.07 11.88
CA GLU A 240 -28.99 -12.71 13.02
C GLU A 240 -27.98 -13.35 13.99
N GLY A 241 -28.08 -12.97 15.26
CA GLY A 241 -27.23 -13.49 16.33
C GLY A 241 -25.74 -13.17 16.20
N ALA A 242 -25.32 -12.32 15.27
CA ALA A 242 -23.93 -11.89 15.14
C ALA A 242 -23.49 -11.04 16.33
N ASP A 243 -22.20 -11.10 16.68
CA ASP A 243 -21.60 -10.21 17.67
C ASP A 243 -20.98 -8.99 16.99
N LEU A 244 -21.65 -7.84 17.08
CA LEU A 244 -21.19 -6.54 16.59
C LEU A 244 -20.74 -5.63 17.75
N THR A 245 -20.32 -6.20 18.88
CA THR A 245 -19.84 -5.41 20.01
C THR A 245 -18.72 -4.48 19.57
N GLY A 246 -18.90 -3.17 19.79
CA GLY A 246 -17.91 -2.16 19.41
C GLY A 246 -17.73 -1.92 17.90
N ALA A 247 -18.55 -2.52 17.05
CA ALA A 247 -18.48 -2.34 15.60
C ALA A 247 -18.73 -0.87 15.19
N ASP A 248 -18.05 -0.42 14.15
CA ASP A 248 -18.24 0.91 13.58
C ASP A 248 -19.17 0.83 12.35
N LEU A 249 -20.43 1.23 12.52
CA LEU A 249 -21.48 1.22 11.50
C LEU A 249 -21.87 2.64 11.07
N ARG A 250 -21.00 3.64 11.31
CA ARG A 250 -21.28 5.05 10.94
C ARG A 250 -21.50 5.17 9.44
N GLY A 251 -22.62 5.77 9.04
CA GLY A 251 -23.01 5.89 7.63
C GLY A 251 -23.29 4.56 6.91
N ALA A 252 -23.33 3.43 7.61
CA ALA A 252 -23.62 2.13 7.00
C ALA A 252 -25.10 2.04 6.59
N LYS A 253 -25.37 1.38 5.47
CA LYS A 253 -26.73 1.12 5.02
C LYS A 253 -27.17 -0.24 5.52
N LEU A 254 -28.20 -0.29 6.36
CA LEU A 254 -28.77 -1.51 6.94
C LEU A 254 -30.24 -1.67 6.52
N VAL A 255 -30.62 -1.07 5.39
CA VAL A 255 -32.00 -1.05 4.90
C VAL A 255 -32.47 -2.49 4.65
N ASN A 256 -33.57 -2.88 5.30
CA ASN A 256 -34.10 -4.26 5.32
C ASN A 256 -33.14 -5.35 5.85
N ALA A 257 -32.08 -5.01 6.59
CA ALA A 257 -31.19 -6.03 7.17
C ALA A 257 -31.88 -6.82 8.31
N ASN A 258 -31.53 -8.10 8.48
CA ASN A 258 -31.97 -8.92 9.61
C ASN A 258 -30.98 -8.79 10.77
N LEU A 259 -31.35 -8.07 11.83
CA LEU A 259 -30.56 -7.84 13.04
C LEU A 259 -31.14 -8.58 14.26
N LYS A 260 -31.95 -9.64 14.06
CA LYS A 260 -32.53 -10.38 15.18
C LYS A 260 -31.47 -10.90 16.13
N ASN A 261 -31.69 -10.71 17.42
CA ASN A 261 -30.78 -11.17 18.49
C ASN A 261 -29.31 -10.73 18.30
N THR A 262 -29.04 -9.72 17.47
CA THR A 262 -27.68 -9.22 17.23
C THR A 262 -27.17 -8.46 18.45
N ASN A 263 -25.92 -8.67 18.83
CA ASN A 263 -25.31 -7.90 19.90
C ASN A 263 -24.70 -6.61 19.35
N LEU A 264 -25.36 -5.47 19.58
CA LEU A 264 -24.92 -4.15 19.10
C LEU A 264 -24.34 -3.28 20.24
N GLU A 265 -23.95 -3.88 21.35
CA GLU A 265 -23.41 -3.15 22.51
C GLU A 265 -22.20 -2.29 22.09
N LYS A 266 -22.22 -0.99 22.42
CA LYS A 266 -21.15 -0.01 22.09
C LYS A 266 -20.88 0.18 20.58
N SER A 267 -21.73 -0.34 19.71
CA SER A 267 -21.63 -0.07 18.28
C SER A 267 -21.93 1.40 17.97
N LYS A 268 -21.31 1.95 16.92
CA LYS A 268 -21.50 3.33 16.47
C LYS A 268 -22.43 3.36 15.27
N LEU A 269 -23.59 4.00 15.36
CA LEU A 269 -24.63 3.98 14.31
C LEU A 269 -24.96 5.35 13.72
N SER A 270 -24.18 6.39 14.02
CA SER A 270 -24.52 7.74 13.57
C SER A 270 -24.55 7.83 12.05
N GLY A 271 -25.68 8.30 11.52
CA GLY A 271 -25.92 8.39 10.08
C GLY A 271 -26.17 7.05 9.39
N SER A 272 -26.31 5.94 10.13
CA SER A 272 -26.70 4.66 9.55
C SER A 272 -28.17 4.68 9.09
N GLU A 273 -28.46 3.96 8.02
CA GLU A 273 -29.80 3.84 7.46
C GLU A 273 -30.42 2.50 7.92
N LEU A 274 -31.26 2.54 8.95
CA LEU A 274 -31.92 1.35 9.53
C LEU A 274 -33.36 1.13 9.03
N ASP A 275 -33.75 1.80 7.95
CA ASP A 275 -35.12 1.74 7.44
C ASP A 275 -35.55 0.27 7.20
N LYS A 276 -36.60 -0.15 7.93
CA LYS A 276 -37.18 -1.51 7.88
C LYS A 276 -36.25 -2.65 8.29
N ALA A 277 -35.13 -2.36 8.98
CA ALA A 277 -34.31 -3.42 9.57
C ALA A 277 -35.09 -4.16 10.67
N ASP A 278 -34.93 -5.48 10.76
CA ASP A 278 -35.57 -6.29 11.81
C ASP A 278 -34.65 -6.39 13.03
N THR A 279 -34.95 -5.62 14.07
CA THR A 279 -34.13 -5.53 15.29
C THR A 279 -34.71 -6.30 16.47
N GLU A 280 -35.60 -7.28 16.24
CA GLU A 280 -36.22 -8.06 17.33
C GLU A 280 -35.14 -8.75 18.20
N GLY A 281 -35.12 -8.45 19.50
CA GLY A 281 -34.15 -9.04 20.43
C GLY A 281 -32.71 -8.50 20.31
N ALA A 282 -32.45 -7.53 19.42
CA ALA A 282 -31.13 -6.91 19.30
C ALA A 282 -30.75 -6.14 20.57
N ASN A 283 -29.52 -6.31 21.05
CA ASN A 283 -29.02 -5.59 22.21
C ASN A 283 -28.57 -4.17 21.84
N ILE A 284 -29.49 -3.21 21.86
CA ILE A 284 -29.26 -1.80 21.48
C ILE A 284 -29.05 -0.83 22.66
N THR A 285 -28.99 -1.36 23.88
CA THR A 285 -29.08 -0.61 25.15
C THR A 285 -27.98 0.47 25.31
N GLY A 286 -26.87 0.38 24.56
CA GLY A 286 -25.76 1.34 24.58
C GLY A 286 -25.70 2.34 23.42
N ILE A 287 -26.56 2.21 22.40
CA ILE A 287 -26.48 3.00 21.15
C ILE A 287 -27.09 4.41 21.31
N ILE A 288 -28.30 4.47 21.87
CA ILE A 288 -29.14 5.70 21.91
C ILE A 288 -28.59 6.77 22.86
N TYR A 289 -27.84 6.36 23.88
CA TYR A 289 -27.34 7.27 24.92
C TYR A 289 -26.22 8.22 24.42
N GLU A 290 -25.40 7.81 23.45
CA GLU A 290 -24.30 8.65 22.94
C GLU A 290 -24.72 9.60 21.81
N GLU A 291 -25.77 9.29 21.02
CA GLU A 291 -26.18 10.10 19.87
C GLU A 291 -26.94 11.41 20.24
N LEU A 292 -27.67 11.43 21.35
CA LEU A 292 -28.45 12.61 21.79
C LEU A 292 -27.60 13.72 22.45
N LYS A 293 -26.28 13.54 22.62
CA LYS A 293 -25.43 14.50 23.34
C LYS A 293 -25.17 15.82 22.61
N ASN A 294 -25.53 16.00 21.33
CA ASN A 294 -24.86 16.96 20.43
C ASN A 294 -25.42 18.39 20.19
N GLU A 295 -26.56 18.84 20.74
CA GLU A 295 -27.06 20.24 20.55
C GLU A 295 -26.44 21.29 21.52
N VAL A 296 -25.23 21.80 21.23
CA VAL A 296 -24.19 22.17 22.22
C VAL A 296 -23.70 20.89 22.85
N SER A 297 -22.79 20.21 22.14
CA SER A 297 -22.57 18.87 22.57
C SER A 297 -22.05 18.83 23.99
N SER A 298 -22.75 18.09 24.85
CA SER A 298 -22.19 17.66 26.11
C SER A 298 -20.87 16.89 25.89
N ASN A 299 -20.60 16.45 24.65
CA ASN A 299 -19.31 16.00 24.15
C ASN A 299 -18.27 17.13 24.00
N ALA A 300 -18.61 18.34 23.56
CA ALA A 300 -17.68 19.47 23.59
C ALA A 300 -17.22 19.75 25.04
N LYS A 301 -18.09 19.57 26.04
CA LYS A 301 -17.73 19.68 27.47
C LYS A 301 -16.87 18.50 27.96
N LYS A 302 -16.96 17.33 27.32
CA LYS A 302 -16.05 16.18 27.54
C LYS A 302 -14.61 16.52 27.13
N LEU A 303 -14.41 17.39 26.13
CA LEU A 303 -13.08 17.75 25.64
C LEU A 303 -12.36 18.71 26.61
N GLN A 304 -11.43 18.15 27.37
CA GLN A 304 -10.53 18.80 28.30
C GLN A 304 -9.16 18.11 28.20
N LYS A 305 -8.12 18.69 28.79
CA LYS A 305 -6.78 18.10 28.80
C LYS A 305 -6.82 16.70 29.44
N LYS A 306 -6.15 15.71 28.85
CA LYS A 306 -6.14 14.29 29.30
C LYS A 306 -7.51 13.62 29.31
N SER A 307 -8.45 14.14 28.53
CA SER A 307 -9.72 13.48 28.34
C SER A 307 -9.50 12.11 27.68
N ASN A 308 -10.32 11.12 28.03
CA ASN A 308 -10.22 9.79 27.45
C ASN A 308 -11.58 9.40 26.91
N PHE A 309 -11.76 9.64 25.61
CA PHE A 309 -13.00 9.38 24.87
C PHE A 309 -12.65 8.78 23.50
N SER A 310 -11.86 7.70 23.52
CA SER A 310 -11.60 6.88 22.34
C SER A 310 -12.91 6.39 21.72
N GLY A 311 -13.02 6.51 20.41
CA GLY A 311 -14.15 6.04 19.62
C GLY A 311 -15.40 6.91 19.69
N GLU A 312 -15.41 7.93 20.55
CA GLU A 312 -16.56 8.79 20.79
C GLU A 312 -16.95 9.62 19.57
N ASN A 313 -18.24 9.96 19.45
CA ASN A 313 -18.74 10.80 18.38
C ASN A 313 -18.71 12.30 18.76
N PHE A 314 -17.77 13.04 18.19
CA PHE A 314 -17.68 14.49 18.22
C PHE A 314 -17.94 15.14 16.85
N SER A 315 -18.61 14.45 15.91
CA SER A 315 -18.86 15.01 14.58
C SER A 315 -19.60 16.35 14.65
N GLY A 316 -19.18 17.30 13.82
CA GLY A 316 -19.69 18.67 13.80
C GLY A 316 -19.46 19.46 15.10
N VAL A 317 -18.63 18.99 16.04
CA VAL A 317 -18.42 19.69 17.30
C VAL A 317 -17.77 21.04 17.06
N ASN A 318 -18.22 22.06 17.79
CA ASN A 318 -17.45 23.29 17.93
C ASN A 318 -16.60 23.21 19.21
N ALA A 319 -15.31 22.91 19.02
CA ALA A 319 -14.31 22.87 20.07
C ALA A 319 -13.19 23.91 19.86
N SER A 320 -13.44 24.96 19.05
CA SER A 320 -12.42 25.97 18.76
C SER A 320 -11.81 26.56 20.03
N GLY A 321 -10.48 26.68 20.03
CA GLY A 321 -9.71 27.26 21.14
C GLY A 321 -9.63 26.39 22.40
N LYS A 322 -10.14 25.14 22.37
CA LYS A 322 -10.09 24.28 23.54
C LYS A 322 -8.73 23.64 23.72
N ASN A 323 -8.40 23.36 24.97
CA ASN A 323 -7.26 22.53 25.31
C ASN A 323 -7.75 21.14 25.69
N PHE A 324 -7.37 20.17 24.86
CA PHE A 324 -7.54 18.76 25.12
C PHE A 324 -6.28 17.97 24.74
N SER A 325 -5.11 18.55 25.00
CA SER A 325 -3.80 17.89 24.84
C SER A 325 -3.69 16.63 25.72
N GLU A 326 -2.84 15.69 25.32
CA GLU A 326 -2.61 14.39 26.00
C GLU A 326 -3.89 13.54 26.14
N SER A 327 -4.94 13.86 25.38
CA SER A 327 -6.20 13.12 25.43
C SER A 327 -6.13 11.88 24.55
N ASN A 328 -6.78 10.80 24.97
CA ASN A 328 -7.03 9.67 24.10
C ASN A 328 -8.38 9.85 23.39
N LEU A 329 -8.34 10.08 22.08
CA LEU A 329 -9.47 10.25 21.18
C LEU A 329 -9.31 9.35 19.95
N SER A 330 -8.59 8.23 20.08
CA SER A 330 -8.36 7.28 18.98
C SER A 330 -9.69 6.78 18.44
N GLY A 331 -9.87 6.72 17.13
CA GLY A 331 -11.09 6.23 16.48
C GLY A 331 -12.33 7.13 16.66
N ALA A 332 -12.19 8.28 17.31
CA ALA A 332 -13.28 9.23 17.51
C ALA A 332 -13.76 9.83 16.18
N ASP A 333 -15.01 10.28 16.15
CA ASP A 333 -15.54 11.08 15.04
C ASP A 333 -15.34 12.56 15.31
N PHE A 334 -14.65 13.26 14.43
CA PHE A 334 -14.50 14.70 14.39
C PHE A 334 -14.81 15.24 12.98
N SER A 335 -15.47 14.47 12.13
CA SER A 335 -15.84 14.95 10.79
C SER A 335 -16.60 16.26 10.86
N ASN A 336 -16.26 17.18 9.96
CA ASN A 336 -16.87 18.50 9.84
C ASN A 336 -16.79 19.37 11.12
N SER A 337 -15.88 19.04 12.04
CA SER A 337 -15.75 19.77 13.31
C SER A 337 -14.94 21.04 13.17
N ASN A 338 -15.22 22.01 14.05
CA ASN A 338 -14.38 23.19 14.21
C ASN A 338 -13.43 23.00 15.40
N LEU A 339 -12.16 22.71 15.09
CA LEU A 339 -11.06 22.53 16.04
C LEU A 339 -10.02 23.66 15.96
N LYS A 340 -10.35 24.76 15.28
CA LYS A 340 -9.44 25.87 15.04
C LYS A 340 -8.83 26.42 16.34
N ASN A 341 -7.55 26.78 16.32
CA ASN A 341 -6.81 27.34 17.47
C ASN A 341 -6.77 26.43 18.72
N SER A 342 -7.07 25.13 18.60
CA SER A 342 -7.10 24.23 19.76
C SER A 342 -5.71 23.73 20.15
N SER A 343 -5.50 23.42 21.42
CA SER A 343 -4.27 22.76 21.92
C SER A 343 -4.50 21.26 22.05
N MET A 344 -3.82 20.51 21.19
CA MET A 344 -3.99 19.07 20.98
C MET A 344 -2.63 18.33 20.96
N SER A 345 -1.61 18.87 21.63
CA SER A 345 -0.30 18.24 21.73
C SER A 345 -0.43 16.84 22.35
N GLU A 346 0.28 15.85 21.80
CA GLU A 346 0.27 14.45 22.25
C GLU A 346 -1.13 13.83 22.34
N VAL A 347 -2.12 14.38 21.62
CA VAL A 347 -3.43 13.75 21.49
C VAL A 347 -3.30 12.45 20.70
N ASP A 348 -4.02 11.42 21.11
CA ASP A 348 -4.22 10.25 20.28
C ASP A 348 -5.48 10.42 19.44
N PHE A 349 -5.30 10.66 18.14
CA PHE A 349 -6.29 10.64 17.07
C PHE A 349 -6.11 9.45 16.12
N SER A 350 -5.36 8.40 16.50
CA SER A 350 -5.17 7.25 15.62
C SER A 350 -6.52 6.68 15.18
N TYR A 351 -6.69 6.44 13.88
CA TYR A 351 -7.92 5.98 13.24
C TYR A 351 -9.15 6.88 13.43
N ALA A 352 -8.97 8.10 13.95
CA ALA A 352 -10.05 9.07 14.06
C ALA A 352 -10.50 9.54 12.67
N ASP A 353 -11.76 9.93 12.57
CA ASP A 353 -12.27 10.59 11.40
C ASP A 353 -12.27 12.10 11.62
N LEU A 354 -11.50 12.82 10.83
CA LEU A 354 -11.29 14.27 10.87
C LEU A 354 -11.62 14.88 9.50
N THR A 355 -12.41 14.18 8.68
CA THR A 355 -12.76 14.62 7.33
C THR A 355 -13.41 16.00 7.35
N ASN A 356 -12.93 16.90 6.49
CA ASN A 356 -13.37 18.30 6.40
C ASN A 356 -13.28 19.11 7.72
N ALA A 357 -12.57 18.63 8.74
CA ALA A 357 -12.42 19.37 9.99
C ALA A 357 -11.53 20.60 9.79
N ASP A 358 -11.83 21.68 10.51
CA ASP A 358 -10.98 22.86 10.58
C ASP A 358 -10.02 22.74 11.77
N LEU A 359 -8.77 22.36 11.48
CA LEU A 359 -7.66 22.30 12.43
C LEU A 359 -6.67 23.47 12.25
N SER A 360 -7.07 24.54 11.54
CA SER A 360 -6.16 25.66 11.28
C SER A 360 -5.65 26.28 12.58
N ASP A 361 -4.40 26.73 12.55
CA ASP A 361 -3.73 27.39 13.68
C ASP A 361 -3.66 26.53 14.97
N SER A 362 -3.83 25.21 14.88
CA SER A 362 -3.81 24.32 16.05
C SER A 362 -2.43 23.76 16.39
N ASP A 363 -2.25 23.34 17.65
CA ASP A 363 -1.04 22.65 18.10
C ASP A 363 -1.28 21.14 18.23
N LEU A 364 -0.64 20.35 17.38
CA LEU A 364 -0.69 18.88 17.28
C LEU A 364 0.70 18.27 17.51
N LEU A 365 1.59 18.96 18.23
CA LEU A 365 2.94 18.49 18.56
C LEU A 365 2.90 17.08 19.15
N GLY A 366 3.56 16.12 18.50
CA GLY A 366 3.62 14.73 18.96
C GLY A 366 2.30 13.96 18.92
N ALA A 367 1.25 14.49 18.26
CA ALA A 367 -0.04 13.81 18.15
C ALA A 367 0.10 12.48 17.39
N ASN A 368 -0.65 11.47 17.81
CA ASN A 368 -0.78 10.22 17.08
C ASN A 368 -1.99 10.31 16.16
N LEU A 369 -1.80 10.28 14.85
CA LEU A 369 -2.82 10.40 13.79
C LEU A 369 -2.78 9.19 12.84
N VAL A 370 -2.14 8.10 13.25
CA VAL A 370 -1.93 6.90 12.42
C VAL A 370 -3.27 6.40 11.91
N GLY A 371 -3.39 6.25 10.58
CA GLY A 371 -4.60 5.75 9.93
C GLY A 371 -5.84 6.66 10.05
N ALA A 372 -5.70 7.88 10.56
CA ALA A 372 -6.82 8.83 10.63
C ALA A 372 -7.27 9.29 9.23
N ASP A 373 -8.52 9.73 9.13
CA ASP A 373 -9.11 10.25 7.89
C ASP A 373 -9.16 11.78 7.94
N LEU A 374 -8.24 12.48 7.28
CA LEU A 374 -8.13 13.93 7.19
C LEU A 374 -8.42 14.45 5.77
N GLU A 375 -9.20 13.72 4.98
CA GLU A 375 -9.57 14.17 3.63
C GLU A 375 -10.27 15.54 3.69
N GLY A 376 -9.77 16.49 2.89
CA GLY A 376 -10.27 17.86 2.84
C GLY A 376 -10.06 18.69 4.11
N ALA A 377 -9.36 18.18 5.12
CA ALA A 377 -9.14 18.89 6.37
C ALA A 377 -8.26 20.14 6.18
N ASN A 378 -8.52 21.18 6.97
CA ASN A 378 -7.71 22.39 6.98
C ASN A 378 -6.69 22.35 8.13
N LEU A 379 -5.43 22.11 7.81
CA LEU A 379 -4.28 22.07 8.74
C LEU A 379 -3.35 23.29 8.53
N SER A 380 -3.82 24.34 7.87
CA SER A 380 -2.98 25.51 7.61
C SER A 380 -2.45 26.13 8.91
N ASN A 381 -1.17 26.47 8.91
CA ASN A 381 -0.40 26.98 10.06
C ASN A 381 -0.33 26.03 11.28
N ALA A 382 -0.83 24.79 11.20
CA ALA A 382 -0.81 23.87 12.33
C ALA A 382 0.60 23.38 12.64
N ASN A 383 0.86 23.09 13.91
CA ASN A 383 2.11 22.48 14.37
C ASN A 383 1.94 20.95 14.51
N LEU A 384 2.47 20.19 13.56
CA LEU A 384 2.43 18.72 13.51
C LEU A 384 3.80 18.10 13.83
N SER A 385 4.73 18.88 14.38
CA SER A 385 6.10 18.40 14.65
C SER A 385 6.07 17.13 15.51
N GLY A 386 6.81 16.11 15.12
CA GLY A 386 6.88 14.81 15.81
C GLY A 386 5.59 13.99 15.79
N ALA A 387 4.52 14.46 15.13
CA ALA A 387 3.28 13.71 15.01
C ALA A 387 3.46 12.45 14.13
N ASP A 388 2.63 11.45 14.38
CA ASP A 388 2.61 10.20 13.61
C ASP A 388 1.37 10.17 12.70
N LEU A 389 1.53 10.53 11.43
CA LEU A 389 0.52 10.50 10.37
C LEU A 389 0.74 9.30 9.42
N SER A 390 1.32 8.21 9.91
CA SER A 390 1.54 7.02 9.08
C SER A 390 0.19 6.44 8.62
N GLY A 391 0.04 6.20 7.31
CA GLY A 391 -1.19 5.65 6.72
C GLY A 391 -2.41 6.56 6.75
N THR A 392 -2.26 7.84 7.11
CA THR A 392 -3.36 8.81 7.17
C THR A 392 -3.87 9.18 5.77
N ASN A 393 -5.19 9.37 5.62
CA ASN A 393 -5.77 9.98 4.43
C ASN A 393 -5.70 11.51 4.52
N LEU A 394 -4.87 12.16 3.72
CA LEU A 394 -4.70 13.62 3.63
C LEU A 394 -5.08 14.14 2.23
N LYS A 395 -5.87 13.39 1.47
CA LYS A 395 -6.29 13.80 0.13
C LYS A 395 -6.94 15.17 0.17
N ASN A 396 -6.52 16.07 -0.73
CA ASN A 396 -7.01 17.44 -0.82
C ASN A 396 -6.87 18.27 0.48
N ALA A 397 -6.08 17.83 1.47
CA ALA A 397 -5.89 18.56 2.71
C ALA A 397 -5.03 19.81 2.49
N ASN A 398 -5.31 20.86 3.26
CA ASN A 398 -4.54 22.11 3.24
C ASN A 398 -3.51 22.12 4.38
N LEU A 399 -2.23 21.94 4.07
CA LEU A 399 -1.11 21.97 5.02
C LEU A 399 -0.21 23.21 4.85
N LYS A 400 -0.70 24.28 4.22
CA LYS A 400 0.08 25.51 3.99
C LYS A 400 0.69 26.05 5.28
N ASN A 401 1.97 26.42 5.21
CA ASN A 401 2.74 26.98 6.34
C ASN A 401 2.77 26.09 7.61
N SER A 402 2.43 24.81 7.52
CA SER A 402 2.46 23.90 8.67
C SER A 402 3.90 23.53 9.04
N LYS A 403 4.08 23.13 10.31
CA LYS A 403 5.36 22.60 10.81
C LYS A 403 5.27 21.08 10.91
N LEU A 404 6.11 20.38 10.17
CA LEU A 404 6.13 18.92 10.05
C LEU A 404 7.46 18.31 10.53
N PHE A 405 8.21 19.01 11.38
CA PHE A 405 9.53 18.57 11.82
C PHE A 405 9.49 17.15 12.41
N GLY A 406 10.22 16.20 11.83
CA GLY A 406 10.23 14.81 12.32
C GLY A 406 8.89 14.06 12.24
N THR A 407 7.90 14.61 11.54
CA THR A 407 6.59 13.98 11.37
C THR A 407 6.70 12.70 10.56
N LYS A 408 6.03 11.63 10.99
CA LYS A 408 5.98 10.38 10.22
C LYS A 408 4.76 10.42 9.30
N LEU A 409 4.96 10.24 8.01
CA LEU A 409 3.94 10.22 6.96
C LEU A 409 4.08 8.95 6.10
N PHE A 410 4.67 7.90 6.68
CA PHE A 410 4.92 6.66 5.97
C PHE A 410 3.60 6.09 5.44
N GLY A 411 3.51 5.84 4.13
CA GLY A 411 2.30 5.30 3.49
C GLY A 411 1.06 6.21 3.54
N ALA A 412 1.19 7.49 3.91
CA ALA A 412 0.07 8.43 3.90
C ALA A 412 -0.41 8.76 2.47
N MET A 413 -1.67 9.13 2.31
CA MET A 413 -2.25 9.55 1.03
C MET A 413 -2.38 11.07 0.97
N LEU A 414 -1.51 11.76 0.25
CA LEU A 414 -1.46 13.22 0.10
C LEU A 414 -1.83 13.69 -1.32
N GLU A 415 -2.61 12.90 -2.06
CA GLU A 415 -3.02 13.27 -3.42
C GLU A 415 -3.74 14.63 -3.41
N GLY A 416 -3.24 15.57 -4.21
CA GLY A 416 -3.77 16.94 -4.29
C GLY A 416 -3.61 17.79 -3.02
N ALA A 417 -2.89 17.32 -2.00
CA ALA A 417 -2.65 18.10 -0.79
C ALA A 417 -1.74 19.31 -1.06
N ASP A 418 -1.92 20.38 -0.30
CA ASP A 418 -1.12 21.60 -0.43
C ASP A 418 -0.16 21.78 0.74
N LEU A 419 1.13 21.51 0.51
CA LEU A 419 2.21 21.65 1.48
C LEU A 419 2.99 22.95 1.32
N SER A 420 2.50 23.92 0.54
CA SER A 420 3.26 25.13 0.22
C SER A 420 3.80 25.81 1.49
N PHE A 421 5.07 26.18 1.47
CA PHE A 421 5.78 26.83 2.58
C PHE A 421 5.86 26.03 3.89
N SER A 422 5.54 24.74 3.87
CA SER A 422 5.66 23.88 5.06
C SER A 422 7.13 23.56 5.39
N GLN A 423 7.38 23.27 6.67
CA GLN A 423 8.70 22.91 7.18
C GLN A 423 8.76 21.41 7.44
N ILE A 424 9.50 20.66 6.61
CA ILE A 424 9.47 19.19 6.60
C ILE A 424 10.79 18.51 7.03
N GLU A 425 11.65 19.23 7.73
CA GLU A 425 12.97 18.68 8.10
C GLU A 425 12.79 17.46 9.04
N GLY A 426 13.38 16.33 8.67
CA GLY A 426 13.26 15.06 9.36
C GLY A 426 11.95 14.32 9.12
N SER A 427 11.00 14.86 8.34
CA SER A 427 9.74 14.18 8.06
C SER A 427 9.95 12.94 7.19
N ASN A 428 9.22 11.86 7.49
CA ASN A 428 9.31 10.61 6.75
C ASN A 428 8.10 10.43 5.82
N PHE A 429 8.27 10.69 4.52
CA PHE A 429 7.26 10.49 3.47
C PHE A 429 7.42 9.15 2.73
N SER A 430 8.28 8.24 3.20
CA SER A 430 8.58 7.02 2.47
C SER A 430 7.29 6.19 2.23
N GLY A 431 7.11 5.69 1.02
CA GLY A 431 5.93 4.94 0.59
C GLY A 431 4.62 5.74 0.50
N SER A 432 4.63 7.06 0.75
CA SER A 432 3.42 7.88 0.65
C SER A 432 2.99 8.13 -0.80
N ILE A 433 1.69 8.34 -1.00
CA ILE A 433 1.09 8.68 -2.30
C ILE A 433 0.92 10.18 -2.36
N MET A 434 1.79 10.88 -3.09
CA MET A 434 1.87 12.34 -3.18
C MET A 434 1.63 12.84 -4.62
N GLN A 435 0.77 12.15 -5.38
CA GLN A 435 0.43 12.56 -6.74
C GLN A 435 -0.22 13.95 -6.73
N ASN A 436 0.17 14.81 -7.67
CA ASN A 436 -0.38 16.17 -7.80
C ASN A 436 -0.21 17.04 -6.53
N VAL A 437 0.67 16.68 -5.59
CA VAL A 437 0.93 17.47 -4.39
C VAL A 437 1.54 18.82 -4.74
N ILE A 438 1.16 19.86 -4.01
CA ILE A 438 1.71 21.21 -4.20
C ILE A 438 2.84 21.43 -3.19
N LEU A 439 4.07 21.59 -3.69
CA LEU A 439 5.31 21.73 -2.89
C LEU A 439 5.97 23.09 -3.07
N THR A 440 5.23 24.15 -3.40
CA THR A 440 5.80 25.49 -3.62
C THR A 440 6.61 25.95 -2.41
N GLU A 441 7.87 26.32 -2.63
CA GLU A 441 8.80 26.80 -1.59
C GLU A 441 9.01 25.83 -0.40
N VAL A 442 8.93 24.52 -0.65
CA VAL A 442 9.25 23.47 0.34
C VAL A 442 10.68 22.98 0.14
N ASN A 443 11.50 23.02 1.20
CA ASN A 443 12.82 22.40 1.20
C ASN A 443 12.73 20.89 1.45
N LEU A 444 13.11 20.09 0.45
CA LEU A 444 13.06 18.62 0.52
C LEU A 444 14.32 17.97 1.10
N SER A 445 15.41 18.71 1.31
CA SER A 445 16.73 18.12 1.64
C SER A 445 16.78 17.35 2.96
N GLY A 446 15.82 17.59 3.86
CA GLY A 446 15.74 16.95 5.17
C GLY A 446 14.69 15.83 5.29
N GLY A 447 13.93 15.56 4.22
CA GLY A 447 12.87 14.54 4.25
C GLY A 447 13.34 13.17 3.75
N PHE A 448 12.59 12.12 4.13
CA PHE A 448 12.77 10.76 3.61
C PHE A 448 11.69 10.47 2.57
N PHE A 449 12.09 9.95 1.40
CA PHE A 449 11.23 9.84 0.20
C PHE A 449 11.35 8.49 -0.52
N GLU A 450 11.90 7.47 0.14
CA GLU A 450 12.03 6.14 -0.46
C GLU A 450 10.64 5.56 -0.78
N GLY A 451 10.44 5.08 -2.01
CA GLY A 451 9.16 4.51 -2.45
C GLY A 451 8.00 5.50 -2.58
N VAL A 452 8.24 6.81 -2.47
CA VAL A 452 7.19 7.83 -2.62
C VAL A 452 6.62 7.83 -4.04
N ASN A 453 5.33 8.14 -4.20
CA ASN A 453 4.74 8.44 -5.50
C ASN A 453 4.55 9.95 -5.68
N LEU A 454 5.42 10.59 -6.47
CA LEU A 454 5.38 12.01 -6.83
C LEU A 454 5.01 12.20 -8.32
N SER A 455 4.15 11.32 -8.84
CA SER A 455 3.71 11.45 -10.23
C SER A 455 3.03 12.80 -10.47
N ASP A 456 3.33 13.40 -11.62
CA ASP A 456 2.78 14.69 -12.06
C ASP A 456 3.12 15.88 -11.14
N VAL A 457 4.19 15.76 -10.33
CA VAL A 457 4.65 16.81 -9.41
C VAL A 457 5.71 17.72 -10.06
N LYS A 458 5.72 18.99 -9.66
CA LYS A 458 6.73 19.99 -10.07
C LYS A 458 7.87 20.11 -9.06
N LEU A 459 9.04 19.63 -9.45
CA LEU A 459 10.30 19.68 -8.68
C LEU A 459 11.41 20.45 -9.42
N ASN A 460 11.04 21.32 -10.37
CA ASN A 460 11.94 22.16 -11.14
C ASN A 460 12.66 23.22 -10.27
N ASP A 461 13.88 23.56 -10.67
CA ASP A 461 14.72 24.59 -10.05
C ASP A 461 15.05 24.32 -8.56
N ARG A 462 15.26 23.05 -8.18
CA ARG A 462 15.51 22.66 -6.78
C ARG A 462 16.85 21.97 -6.56
N ASN A 463 17.37 22.11 -5.34
CA ASN A 463 18.42 21.23 -4.83
C ASN A 463 17.78 19.97 -4.23
N LEU A 464 17.97 18.85 -4.91
CA LEU A 464 17.52 17.51 -4.53
C LEU A 464 18.71 16.57 -4.30
N SER A 465 19.92 17.14 -4.16
CA SER A 465 21.15 16.38 -3.99
C SER A 465 21.06 15.49 -2.76
N LYS A 466 21.60 14.27 -2.88
CA LYS A 466 21.65 13.26 -1.79
C LYS A 466 20.29 12.75 -1.30
N ILE A 467 19.17 13.21 -1.87
CA ILE A 467 17.86 12.66 -1.52
C ILE A 467 17.80 11.20 -1.98
N LYS A 468 17.09 10.38 -1.21
CA LYS A 468 16.83 8.98 -1.53
C LYS A 468 15.43 8.84 -2.09
N PHE A 469 15.36 8.67 -3.40
CA PHE A 469 14.17 8.33 -4.18
C PHE A 469 14.21 6.86 -4.64
N HIS A 470 14.96 6.01 -3.96
CA HIS A 470 14.99 4.57 -4.23
C HIS A 470 13.57 4.01 -4.27
N ASN A 471 13.23 3.23 -5.31
CA ASN A 471 11.89 2.70 -5.60
C ASN A 471 10.77 3.76 -5.77
N ALA A 472 11.08 5.05 -5.91
CA ALA A 472 10.06 6.08 -6.06
C ALA A 472 9.36 6.01 -7.43
N ILE A 473 8.10 6.43 -7.46
CA ILE A 473 7.34 6.65 -8.69
C ILE A 473 7.37 8.14 -8.99
N LEU A 474 8.07 8.51 -10.06
CA LEU A 474 8.39 9.88 -10.47
C LEU A 474 7.93 10.12 -11.93
N LYS A 475 6.82 9.48 -12.30
CA LYS A 475 6.25 9.54 -13.65
C LYS A 475 5.80 10.97 -13.95
N ASN A 476 6.13 11.48 -15.13
CA ASN A 476 5.80 12.84 -15.55
C ASN A 476 6.31 13.96 -14.60
N THR A 477 7.19 13.64 -13.64
CA THR A 477 7.72 14.64 -12.71
C THR A 477 8.64 15.62 -13.45
N ASP A 478 8.51 16.90 -13.13
CA ASP A 478 9.35 17.95 -13.70
C ASP A 478 10.57 18.21 -12.81
N PHE A 479 11.76 17.86 -13.30
CA PHE A 479 13.07 18.07 -12.67
C PHE A 479 13.91 19.11 -13.41
N THR A 480 13.30 19.97 -14.24
CA THR A 480 14.03 20.95 -15.06
C THR A 480 14.95 21.82 -14.19
N ASN A 481 16.21 21.96 -14.60
CA ASN A 481 17.27 22.71 -13.91
C ASN A 481 17.57 22.26 -12.46
N SER A 482 17.13 21.09 -12.03
CA SER A 482 17.32 20.63 -10.65
C SER A 482 18.67 19.94 -10.44
N ASP A 483 19.22 20.08 -9.24
CA ASP A 483 20.42 19.38 -8.80
C ASP A 483 20.04 18.06 -8.12
N LEU A 484 20.26 16.94 -8.81
CA LEU A 484 20.11 15.58 -8.30
C LEU A 484 21.47 14.89 -8.11
N SER A 485 22.53 15.66 -7.85
CA SER A 485 23.84 15.06 -7.62
C SER A 485 23.85 14.18 -6.37
N ASN A 486 24.48 13.01 -6.49
CA ASN A 486 24.55 11.99 -5.42
C ASN A 486 23.17 11.48 -4.94
N THR A 487 22.10 11.75 -5.68
CA THR A 487 20.75 11.26 -5.37
C THR A 487 20.68 9.76 -5.64
N ASP A 488 19.94 9.04 -4.80
CA ASP A 488 19.65 7.63 -5.04
C ASP A 488 18.31 7.50 -5.76
N LEU A 489 18.34 7.17 -7.05
CA LEU A 489 17.20 6.94 -7.94
C LEU A 489 17.09 5.46 -8.34
N SER A 490 17.81 4.56 -7.65
CA SER A 490 17.81 3.15 -8.02
C SER A 490 16.41 2.55 -7.99
N ASN A 491 16.07 1.79 -9.03
CA ASN A 491 14.74 1.23 -9.29
C ASN A 491 13.59 2.26 -9.38
N ALA A 492 13.88 3.57 -9.47
CA ALA A 492 12.83 4.57 -9.59
C ALA A 492 12.18 4.54 -10.99
N TYR A 493 10.91 4.92 -11.05
CA TYR A 493 10.14 5.01 -12.29
C TYR A 493 9.98 6.47 -12.74
N LEU A 494 10.87 6.92 -13.63
CA LEU A 494 10.92 8.27 -14.20
C LEU A 494 10.36 8.32 -15.63
N ASN A 495 9.43 7.42 -15.96
CA ASN A 495 8.87 7.40 -17.31
C ASN A 495 8.21 8.75 -17.65
N SER A 496 8.55 9.29 -18.82
CA SER A 496 8.06 10.58 -19.31
C SER A 496 8.41 11.78 -18.39
N ALA A 497 9.36 11.63 -17.47
CA ALA A 497 9.85 12.73 -16.65
C ALA A 497 10.64 13.74 -17.50
N THR A 498 10.63 15.01 -17.08
CA THR A 498 11.41 16.08 -17.72
C THR A 498 12.64 16.38 -16.88
N LEU A 499 13.83 16.06 -17.39
CA LEU A 499 15.11 16.28 -16.70
C LEU A 499 16.01 17.27 -17.44
N THR A 500 15.42 18.20 -18.21
CA THR A 500 16.20 19.15 -19.00
C THR A 500 17.13 19.98 -18.10
N ASN A 501 18.42 20.00 -18.43
CA ASN A 501 19.49 20.64 -17.66
C ASN A 501 19.68 20.10 -16.22
N ALA A 502 19.17 18.92 -15.89
CA ALA A 502 19.33 18.34 -14.56
C ALA A 502 20.78 17.86 -14.33
N ASN A 503 21.30 18.10 -13.13
CA ASN A 503 22.60 17.58 -12.70
C ASN A 503 22.42 16.22 -12.00
N LEU A 504 22.93 15.14 -12.58
CA LEU A 504 22.86 13.78 -12.03
C LEU A 504 24.26 13.20 -11.76
N GLN A 505 25.24 14.07 -11.48
CA GLN A 505 26.59 13.65 -11.15
C GLN A 505 26.60 12.71 -9.93
N ASN A 506 27.29 11.59 -10.06
CA ASN A 506 27.40 10.54 -9.04
C ASN A 506 26.05 9.99 -8.54
N ALA A 507 24.96 10.24 -9.24
CA ALA A 507 23.66 9.69 -8.88
C ALA A 507 23.63 8.18 -9.12
N ASN A 508 22.89 7.47 -8.29
CA ASN A 508 22.63 6.04 -8.48
C ASN A 508 21.35 5.88 -9.29
N LEU A 509 21.46 5.53 -10.58
CA LEU A 509 20.32 5.21 -11.45
C LEU A 509 20.27 3.72 -11.79
N PHE A 510 20.83 2.86 -10.93
CA PHE A 510 20.81 1.42 -11.18
C PHE A 510 19.36 0.93 -11.34
N SER A 511 19.07 0.28 -12.48
CA SER A 511 17.73 -0.26 -12.80
C SER A 511 16.60 0.80 -12.84
N THR A 512 16.92 2.06 -13.11
CA THR A 512 15.93 3.13 -13.26
C THR A 512 15.22 3.08 -14.61
N ASP A 513 13.90 3.33 -14.63
CA ASP A 513 13.13 3.50 -15.87
C ASP A 513 13.08 4.98 -16.26
N LEU A 514 13.78 5.34 -17.33
CA LEU A 514 13.82 6.66 -17.95
C LEU A 514 13.04 6.68 -19.27
N GLY A 515 12.18 5.69 -19.57
CA GLY A 515 11.50 5.59 -20.84
C GLY A 515 10.70 6.85 -21.20
N ASN A 516 10.78 7.31 -22.44
CA ASN A 516 10.17 8.56 -22.91
C ASN A 516 10.61 9.84 -22.15
N ALA A 517 11.61 9.79 -21.27
CA ALA A 517 12.06 10.98 -20.54
C ALA A 517 12.75 11.99 -21.47
N ASP A 518 12.73 13.27 -21.10
CA ASP A 518 13.56 14.29 -21.73
C ASP A 518 14.86 14.49 -20.93
N LEU A 519 15.98 14.02 -21.50
CA LEU A 519 17.32 14.06 -20.91
C LEU A 519 18.22 15.11 -21.57
N THR A 520 17.62 16.15 -22.18
CA THR A 520 18.38 17.22 -22.84
C THR A 520 19.32 17.92 -21.85
N ASN A 521 20.62 17.99 -22.18
CA ASN A 521 21.68 18.60 -21.38
C ASN A 521 21.88 18.01 -19.97
N VAL A 522 21.54 16.72 -19.77
CA VAL A 522 21.76 16.05 -18.48
C VAL A 522 23.23 15.68 -18.28
N ASP A 523 23.75 15.88 -17.07
CA ASP A 523 25.08 15.44 -16.65
C ASP A 523 25.02 14.15 -15.81
N PHE A 524 25.53 13.04 -16.36
CA PHE A 524 25.65 11.73 -15.71
C PHE A 524 27.09 11.37 -15.33
N SER A 525 27.99 12.35 -15.18
CA SER A 525 29.39 12.08 -14.81
C SER A 525 29.47 11.32 -13.47
N GLY A 526 30.14 10.16 -13.46
CA GLY A 526 30.24 9.29 -12.28
C GLY A 526 28.95 8.57 -11.87
N ALA A 527 27.85 8.74 -12.61
CA ALA A 527 26.57 8.11 -12.30
C ALA A 527 26.59 6.59 -12.56
N ASP A 528 25.71 5.87 -11.89
CA ASP A 528 25.48 4.44 -12.14
C ASP A 528 24.28 4.24 -13.07
N LEU A 529 24.54 3.95 -14.34
CA LEU A 529 23.53 3.76 -15.39
C LEU A 529 23.37 2.28 -15.80
N ARG A 530 23.82 1.34 -14.97
CA ARG A 530 23.64 -0.09 -15.28
C ARG A 530 22.17 -0.47 -15.14
N GLN A 531 21.69 -1.32 -16.05
CA GLN A 531 20.30 -1.80 -16.12
C GLN A 531 19.23 -0.71 -16.34
N VAL A 532 19.61 0.51 -16.74
CA VAL A 532 18.62 1.56 -17.02
C VAL A 532 17.77 1.21 -18.25
N TYR A 533 16.49 1.54 -18.18
CA TYR A 533 15.59 1.47 -19.33
C TYR A 533 15.40 2.86 -19.92
N ILE A 534 15.75 3.06 -21.20
CA ILE A 534 15.79 4.41 -21.81
C ILE A 534 15.05 4.49 -23.15
N LYS A 535 14.17 3.52 -23.44
CA LYS A 535 13.48 3.45 -24.74
C LYS A 535 12.70 4.74 -25.02
N SER A 536 12.82 5.25 -26.24
CA SER A 536 12.11 6.45 -26.73
C SER A 536 12.40 7.75 -25.96
N SER A 537 13.44 7.77 -25.13
CA SER A 537 13.85 8.98 -24.41
C SER A 537 14.59 9.94 -25.34
N LYS A 538 14.43 11.24 -25.12
CA LYS A 538 15.18 12.27 -25.82
C LYS A 538 16.54 12.44 -25.15
N MET A 539 17.61 12.15 -25.88
CA MET A 539 19.00 12.24 -25.38
C MET A 539 19.80 13.20 -26.27
N GLU A 540 19.85 14.47 -25.87
CA GLU A 540 20.59 15.53 -26.55
C GLU A 540 21.61 16.13 -25.59
N ASN A 541 22.88 16.26 -25.99
CA ASN A 541 23.97 16.85 -25.19
C ASN A 541 24.17 16.24 -23.80
N VAL A 542 23.93 14.93 -23.65
CA VAL A 542 24.17 14.21 -22.40
C VAL A 542 25.67 14.10 -22.14
N VAL A 543 26.10 14.33 -20.89
CA VAL A 543 27.50 14.25 -20.45
C VAL A 543 27.74 12.98 -19.63
N THR A 544 28.84 12.26 -19.92
CA THR A 544 29.34 11.12 -19.15
C THR A 544 30.87 11.18 -19.03
N ASN A 545 31.47 10.43 -18.09
CA ASN A 545 32.93 10.36 -17.93
C ASN A 545 33.42 8.92 -17.71
N SER A 546 34.73 8.73 -17.46
CA SER A 546 35.33 7.40 -17.24
C SER A 546 34.81 6.67 -16.01
N ASP A 547 34.20 7.40 -15.08
CA ASP A 547 33.69 6.86 -13.82
C ASP A 547 32.19 6.51 -13.92
N THR A 548 31.51 6.96 -14.98
CA THR A 548 30.12 6.58 -15.26
C THR A 548 30.04 5.08 -15.52
N LYS A 549 29.27 4.38 -14.69
CA LYS A 549 29.10 2.91 -14.80
C LYS A 549 27.99 2.62 -15.76
N THR A 550 28.25 1.75 -16.73
CA THR A 550 27.29 1.38 -17.76
C THR A 550 27.40 -0.10 -18.09
N ASP A 551 26.33 -0.69 -18.64
CA ASP A 551 26.42 -2.02 -19.24
C ASP A 551 27.28 -2.00 -20.52
N SER A 552 27.64 -3.17 -21.05
CA SER A 552 28.53 -3.32 -22.24
C SER A 552 28.05 -2.56 -23.48
N CYS A 553 26.78 -2.17 -23.53
CA CYS A 553 26.13 -1.40 -24.60
C CYS A 553 26.42 0.11 -24.64
N PHE A 554 27.20 0.65 -23.71
CA PHE A 554 27.62 2.07 -23.71
C PHE A 554 29.08 2.27 -24.13
N LYS A 555 29.75 1.23 -24.64
CA LYS A 555 31.05 1.42 -25.29
C LYS A 555 30.84 2.21 -26.59
N THR A 556 31.32 3.45 -26.58
CA THR A 556 31.34 4.36 -27.73
C THR A 556 32.01 3.71 -28.94
N ASP A 557 31.42 3.86 -30.13
CA ASP A 557 32.16 3.80 -31.39
C ASP A 557 31.88 5.03 -32.26
N ILE A 558 32.84 5.29 -33.14
CA ILE A 558 33.47 6.55 -33.55
C ILE A 558 32.58 7.64 -34.19
N ILE A 559 31.27 7.45 -34.39
CA ILE A 559 30.44 8.45 -35.09
C ILE A 559 29.00 8.54 -34.51
N ASN A 560 28.86 9.22 -33.37
CA ASN A 560 27.68 10.03 -32.99
C ASN A 560 26.26 9.46 -33.16
N LYS A 561 26.02 8.16 -33.02
CA LYS A 561 24.65 7.64 -32.77
C LYS A 561 24.69 6.46 -31.81
N ILE A 562 24.09 6.63 -30.63
CA ILE A 562 23.70 5.54 -29.74
C ILE A 562 22.65 4.71 -30.50
N ILE A 563 23.05 3.55 -31.02
CA ILE A 563 22.10 2.58 -31.60
C ILE A 563 21.88 1.49 -30.55
N CYS A 564 20.89 1.70 -29.69
CA CYS A 564 20.39 0.66 -28.80
C CYS A 564 19.32 -0.17 -29.53
N LYS A 565 19.65 -1.43 -29.85
CA LYS A 565 18.66 -2.52 -29.85
C LYS A 565 19.03 -3.44 -28.71
N ILE A 566 18.34 -3.31 -27.58
CA ILE A 566 18.51 -4.22 -26.45
C ILE A 566 17.16 -4.85 -26.11
N PHE A 567 17.19 -6.18 -26.08
CA PHE A 567 16.19 -7.08 -25.54
C PHE A 567 16.20 -7.03 -24.01
N ARG A 568 15.00 -7.11 -23.44
CA ARG A 568 14.64 -6.98 -22.03
C ARG A 568 15.27 -8.09 -21.18
N ILE A 569 15.96 -7.74 -20.08
CA ILE A 569 16.29 -8.63 -18.96
C ILE A 569 15.69 -7.98 -17.71
N PHE A 570 14.97 -8.75 -16.90
CA PHE A 570 14.21 -8.26 -15.74
C PHE A 570 14.91 -8.64 -14.44
N THR A 571 14.73 -7.81 -13.41
CA THR A 571 15.11 -8.10 -12.02
C THR A 571 13.94 -7.84 -11.05
N PRO A 572 13.90 -8.51 -9.88
CA PRO A 572 12.75 -8.60 -8.96
C PRO A 572 12.32 -7.30 -8.24
N SER A 573 12.86 -6.14 -8.63
CA SER A 573 12.54 -4.81 -8.10
C SER A 573 11.67 -3.97 -9.03
N SER A 574 11.11 -4.57 -10.08
CA SER A 574 10.17 -3.89 -10.99
C SER A 574 8.88 -3.56 -10.21
N PRO A 575 8.48 -2.29 -10.01
CA PRO A 575 7.25 -1.94 -9.28
C PRO A 575 6.02 -2.53 -9.96
N SER A 576 5.02 -2.90 -9.15
CA SER A 576 3.77 -3.49 -9.59
C SER A 576 2.98 -2.57 -10.52
N TYR A 577 2.93 -2.91 -11.81
CA TYR A 577 2.05 -2.42 -12.86
C TYR A 577 0.98 -1.48 -12.34
N GLU A 578 0.98 -0.18 -12.64
CA GLU A 578 -0.31 0.51 -12.70
C GLU A 578 -1.04 0.05 -13.97
N THR A 579 -1.93 -0.91 -13.81
CA THR A 579 -3.00 -1.13 -14.78
C THR A 579 -3.86 0.10 -14.92
N THR A 580 -4.03 0.53 -16.16
CA THR A 580 -5.21 1.28 -16.58
C THR A 580 -6.46 0.48 -16.21
N ASN A 581 -7.58 1.13 -15.90
CA ASN A 581 -8.87 0.45 -15.69
C ASN A 581 -9.32 -0.39 -16.91
N GLU A 582 -8.61 -0.30 -18.03
CA GLU A 582 -8.89 -1.02 -19.27
C GLU A 582 -8.86 -2.55 -19.16
N LEU A 583 -8.02 -3.16 -18.31
CA LEU A 583 -7.94 -4.62 -18.30
C LEU A 583 -9.21 -5.25 -17.71
N LEU A 584 -9.75 -4.68 -16.63
CA LEU A 584 -11.00 -5.14 -16.00
C LEU A 584 -12.24 -4.70 -16.81
N GLU A 585 -12.28 -3.45 -17.29
CA GLU A 585 -13.43 -2.92 -18.05
C GLU A 585 -13.58 -3.56 -19.44
N ASN A 586 -12.49 -4.06 -20.03
CA ASN A 586 -12.50 -4.72 -21.33
C ASN A 586 -12.32 -6.25 -21.27
N TYR A 587 -12.21 -6.85 -20.08
CA TYR A 587 -12.11 -8.32 -19.99
C TYR A 587 -13.44 -8.97 -20.32
N ILE A 588 -13.45 -9.75 -21.39
CA ILE A 588 -14.59 -10.58 -21.77
C ILE A 588 -14.36 -11.96 -21.16
N LEU A 589 -15.29 -12.39 -20.29
CA LEU A 589 -15.29 -13.74 -19.72
C LEU A 589 -15.14 -14.78 -20.82
N ARG A 590 -14.26 -15.75 -20.60
CA ARG A 590 -13.99 -16.80 -21.58
C ARG A 590 -15.14 -17.80 -21.49
N SER A 591 -16.04 -17.76 -22.48
CA SER A 591 -17.16 -18.69 -22.56
C SER A 591 -16.67 -20.12 -22.37
N ASN A 592 -17.42 -20.93 -21.61
CA ASN A 592 -17.18 -22.37 -21.39
C ASN A 592 -17.25 -23.24 -22.67
N SER A 593 -17.20 -22.63 -23.85
CA SER A 593 -17.17 -23.23 -25.17
C SER A 593 -15.87 -22.85 -25.88
N ASP A 594 -14.76 -23.40 -25.40
CA ASP A 594 -13.59 -23.81 -26.19
C ASP A 594 -12.75 -24.81 -25.38
#